data_AF-A0A166A1N6-F1
#
_entry.id   AF-A0A166A1N6-F1
#
_cell.length_a   1.000
_cell.length_b   1.000
_cell.length_c   1.000
_cell.angle_alpha   90.00
_cell.angle_beta   90.00
_cell.angle_gamma   90.00
#
_symmetry.space_group_name_H-M   'P 1'
#
loop_
_entity.id
_entity.type
_entity.pdbx_description
1 polymer ?
#
loop_
_entity_poly.entity_id
_entity_poly.type
_entity_poly.pdbx_seq_one_letter_code
_entity_poly.pdbx_strand_id
1 'polypeptide(L)'
;MFMGVPTMGGQASSESTAPIHDTPILGFKTRPHVQSAQEWGNPSNFWVEYPSGLVDLTRTTHLPADANEPELKSGQFDLPVDGDRVIRLDPAKTAYVIVDMQNFFLHPDLRAHPKGLACVDPLLTSVPALRSQGVTPLWVNWGLTPSELQTLPPSLLRGFSRPDTSRSGFGGTMPGDWGKLLMRGEKNSELYGPLQVLYEEGAKEGKDQWVHKNRMSGIWGGQSALDLVLKEMGITTLLVAGVNADQCVLGTMIDAYYLGYDIVLVSDATATTSPEGGMENVVYNAGGSYGFVTDSERIVAAAKA
;
A
#
# COMPACT_ATOMS: atom_id res chain seq x y z
N MET A 1 -45.76 -46.30 -15.03
CA MET A 1 -46.13 -45.65 -13.75
C MET A 1 -44.84 -45.52 -12.95
N PHE A 2 -44.27 -44.36 -12.65
CA PHE A 2 -44.71 -42.96 -12.56
C PHE A 2 -43.70 -42.08 -13.35
N MET A 3 -44.13 -41.20 -14.28
CA MET A 3 -44.28 -39.73 -14.13
C MET A 3 -43.08 -39.05 -13.44
N GLY A 4 -42.36 -38.02 -13.91
CA GLY A 4 -42.47 -37.08 -15.04
C GLY A 4 -41.69 -35.78 -14.68
N VAL A 5 -40.65 -35.48 -15.46
CA VAL A 5 -39.88 -34.24 -15.83
C VAL A 5 -40.49 -32.88 -15.32
N PRO A 6 -39.73 -31.80 -14.93
CA PRO A 6 -38.69 -31.17 -15.77
C PRO A 6 -37.46 -30.47 -15.15
N THR A 7 -36.46 -30.32 -16.02
CA THR A 7 -35.31 -29.40 -15.97
C THR A 7 -35.75 -27.93 -16.00
N MET A 8 -35.14 -27.08 -15.17
CA MET A 8 -35.09 -25.63 -15.38
C MET A 8 -33.63 -25.18 -15.42
N GLY A 9 -33.28 -24.47 -16.50
CA GLY A 9 -32.07 -23.66 -16.55
C GLY A 9 -32.22 -22.41 -15.67
N GLY A 10 -31.10 -21.92 -15.17
CA GLY A 10 -31.01 -20.68 -14.39
C GLY A 10 -29.62 -20.09 -14.55
N GLN A 11 -29.60 -19.01 -15.32
CA GLN A 11 -28.59 -17.97 -15.55
C GLN A 11 -27.32 -17.93 -14.67
N ALA A 12 -26.20 -17.60 -15.35
CA ALA A 12 -25.06 -16.96 -14.73
C ALA A 12 -25.49 -15.65 -14.04
N SER A 13 -25.09 -15.47 -12.78
CA SER A 13 -24.96 -14.15 -12.16
C SER A 13 -23.57 -14.07 -11.52
N SER A 14 -22.71 -13.31 -12.19
CA SER A 14 -21.56 -12.65 -11.60
C SER A 14 -22.03 -11.79 -10.43
N GLU A 15 -21.41 -11.97 -9.26
CA GLU A 15 -21.04 -10.91 -8.32
C GLU A 15 -20.34 -11.56 -7.13
N SER A 16 -19.00 -11.52 -7.15
CA SER A 16 -18.18 -11.71 -5.96
C SER A 16 -18.26 -10.40 -5.18
N THR A 17 -19.31 -10.22 -4.38
CA THR A 17 -19.36 -9.13 -3.41
C THR A 17 -18.56 -9.55 -2.19
N ALA A 18 -17.48 -8.83 -1.91
CA ALA A 18 -16.81 -8.87 -0.62
C ALA A 18 -17.84 -8.73 0.53
N PRO A 19 -17.62 -9.37 1.69
CA PRO A 19 -18.63 -9.47 2.74
C PRO A 19 -19.12 -8.10 3.22
N ILE A 20 -20.44 -8.01 3.40
CA ILE A 20 -21.17 -6.84 3.87
C ILE A 20 -20.67 -6.42 5.25
N HIS A 21 -20.20 -5.18 5.27
CA HIS A 21 -19.69 -4.36 6.37
C HIS A 21 -20.49 -4.49 7.68
N ASP A 22 -19.83 -4.95 8.75
CA ASP A 22 -20.32 -4.77 10.11
C ASP A 22 -19.12 -4.37 11.00
N THR A 23 -19.10 -3.11 11.47
CA THR A 23 -18.19 -2.71 12.56
C THR A 23 -19.03 -2.53 13.84
N PRO A 24 -18.72 -3.22 14.95
CA PRO A 24 -19.53 -3.22 16.16
C PRO A 24 -19.25 -2.02 17.08
N ILE A 25 -19.21 -0.79 16.55
CA ILE A 25 -19.30 0.42 17.37
C ILE A 25 -20.53 1.20 16.91
N LEU A 26 -21.59 1.10 17.72
CA LEU A 26 -22.85 1.86 17.60
C LEU A 26 -23.72 1.58 16.36
N GLY A 27 -23.47 0.50 15.60
CA GLY A 27 -24.37 0.04 14.53
C GLY A 27 -24.27 0.81 13.21
N PHE A 28 -23.17 1.53 13.00
CA PHE A 28 -22.91 2.21 11.73
C PHE A 28 -22.24 1.27 10.71
N LYS A 29 -22.82 1.18 9.51
CA LYS A 29 -22.25 0.44 8.37
C LYS A 29 -21.04 1.16 7.75
N THR A 30 -21.01 2.49 7.85
CA THR A 30 -19.95 3.38 7.37
C THR A 30 -19.78 4.54 8.36
N ARG A 31 -18.58 5.13 8.44
CA ARG A 31 -18.33 6.29 9.29
C ARG A 31 -19.13 7.50 8.79
N PRO A 32 -20.09 8.04 9.56
CA PRO A 32 -20.88 9.19 9.12
C PRO A 32 -20.01 10.43 8.94
N HIS A 33 -20.46 11.37 8.12
CA HIS A 33 -19.81 12.68 7.98
C HIS A 33 -19.94 13.48 9.28
N VAL A 34 -18.92 14.29 9.58
CA VAL A 34 -18.98 15.25 10.68
C VAL A 34 -20.08 16.29 10.45
N GLN A 35 -20.73 16.73 11.52
CA GLN A 35 -21.83 17.71 11.44
C GLN A 35 -21.33 19.15 11.32
N SER A 36 -20.09 19.39 11.77
CA SER A 36 -19.35 20.65 11.66
C SER A 36 -17.90 20.33 11.38
N ALA A 37 -17.12 21.31 10.90
CA ALA A 37 -15.68 21.12 10.74
C ALA A 37 -15.06 20.63 12.07
N GLN A 38 -14.22 19.59 11.98
CA GLN A 38 -13.65 18.91 13.14
C GLN A 38 -12.16 18.71 12.93
N GLU A 39 -11.35 19.24 13.84
CA GLU A 39 -9.93 18.92 13.90
C GLU A 39 -9.72 17.63 14.67
N TRP A 40 -8.85 16.78 14.13
CA TRP A 40 -8.35 15.58 14.77
C TRP A 40 -6.86 15.72 15.01
N GLY A 41 -6.38 15.27 16.18
CA GLY A 41 -4.96 15.23 16.50
C GLY A 41 -4.51 16.19 17.61
N ASN A 42 -3.29 16.70 17.49
CA ASN A 42 -2.59 17.51 18.49
C ASN A 42 -1.82 18.67 17.83
N PRO A 43 -1.17 19.58 18.59
CA PRO A 43 -0.47 20.75 18.04
C PRO A 43 0.61 20.49 16.98
N SER A 44 1.09 19.25 16.85
CA SER A 44 2.17 18.86 15.92
C SER A 44 1.74 17.85 14.86
N ASN A 45 0.62 17.16 15.05
CA ASN A 45 0.09 16.16 14.14
C ASN A 45 -1.43 16.25 14.18
N PHE A 46 -2.00 16.91 13.17
CA PHE A 46 -3.43 17.18 13.06
C PHE A 46 -3.87 17.23 11.60
N TRP A 47 -5.17 17.08 11.40
CA TRP A 47 -5.86 17.33 10.13
C TRP A 47 -7.33 17.65 10.41
N VAL A 48 -8.04 18.16 9.40
CA VAL A 48 -9.42 18.65 9.56
C VAL A 48 -10.37 17.90 8.64
N GLU A 49 -11.50 17.47 9.18
CA GLU A 49 -12.62 16.92 8.43
C GLU A 49 -13.74 17.94 8.31
N TYR A 50 -14.37 18.03 7.14
CA TYR A 50 -15.48 18.95 6.86
C TYR A 50 -16.78 18.17 6.55
N PRO A 51 -17.97 18.77 6.78
CA PRO A 51 -19.26 18.10 6.56
C PRO A 51 -19.52 17.65 5.11
N SER A 52 -18.83 18.25 4.14
CA SER A 52 -18.87 17.87 2.73
C SER A 52 -18.30 16.48 2.45
N GLY A 53 -17.50 15.93 3.36
CA GLY A 53 -16.69 14.73 3.14
C GLY A 53 -15.22 15.03 2.83
N LEU A 54 -14.82 16.30 2.74
CA LEU A 54 -13.41 16.69 2.63
C LEU A 54 -12.64 16.36 3.91
N VAL A 55 -11.49 15.72 3.76
CA VAL A 55 -10.48 15.50 4.81
C VAL A 55 -9.18 16.18 4.38
N ASP A 56 -8.82 17.28 5.02
CA ASP A 56 -7.60 18.03 4.69
C ASP A 56 -6.38 17.49 5.46
N LEU A 57 -5.63 16.62 4.80
CA LEU A 57 -4.40 15.99 5.33
C LEU A 57 -3.15 16.86 5.11
N THR A 58 -3.28 18.08 4.57
CA THR A 58 -2.11 18.94 4.27
C THR A 58 -1.43 19.50 5.52
N ARG A 59 -2.14 19.47 6.66
CA ARG A 59 -1.70 19.99 7.97
C ARG A 59 -1.24 21.44 7.90
N THR A 60 -1.90 22.26 7.07
CA THR A 60 -1.44 23.64 6.80
C THR A 60 -1.88 24.64 7.87
N THR A 61 -3.06 24.46 8.47
CA THR A 61 -3.59 25.39 9.48
C THR A 61 -4.52 24.64 10.42
N HIS A 62 -4.30 24.81 11.73
CA HIS A 62 -5.25 24.37 12.74
C HIS A 62 -6.62 25.02 12.53
N LEU A 63 -7.69 24.29 12.83
CA LEU A 63 -9.07 24.71 12.62
C LEU A 63 -9.40 25.99 13.41
N PRO A 64 -9.67 27.15 12.76
CA PRO A 64 -10.15 28.33 13.45
C PRO A 64 -11.63 28.19 13.87
N ALA A 65 -12.07 29.02 14.82
CA ALA A 65 -13.41 28.93 15.43
C ALA A 65 -14.59 29.03 14.44
N ASP A 66 -14.40 29.75 13.32
CA ASP A 66 -15.43 30.02 12.29
C ASP A 66 -15.05 29.44 10.92
N ALA A 67 -14.27 28.36 10.88
CA ALA A 67 -13.70 27.88 9.62
C ALA A 67 -14.75 27.28 8.67
N ASN A 68 -14.84 27.86 7.47
CA ASN A 68 -15.43 27.20 6.32
C ASN A 68 -14.42 26.24 5.68
N GLU A 69 -14.91 25.37 4.81
CA GLU A 69 -14.08 24.53 3.96
C GLU A 69 -13.12 25.38 3.12
N PRO A 70 -11.80 25.08 3.13
CA PRO A 70 -10.82 25.85 2.38
C PRO A 70 -10.91 25.55 0.89
N GLU A 71 -10.68 26.56 0.05
CA GLU A 71 -10.46 26.35 -1.38
C GLU A 71 -9.18 25.53 -1.62
N LEU A 72 -9.18 24.73 -2.70
CA LEU A 72 -8.00 23.99 -3.13
C LEU A 72 -6.88 24.96 -3.52
N LYS A 73 -5.71 24.87 -2.88
CA LYS A 73 -4.58 25.74 -3.16
C LYS A 73 -3.73 25.18 -4.30
N SER A 74 -3.05 26.07 -5.02
CA SER A 74 -2.06 25.69 -6.03
C SER A 74 -1.01 24.75 -5.43
N GLY A 75 -0.77 23.61 -6.09
CA GLY A 75 0.17 22.59 -5.65
C GLY A 75 -0.41 21.56 -4.68
N GLN A 76 -1.69 21.65 -4.33
CA GLN A 76 -2.43 20.57 -3.65
C GLN A 76 -3.30 19.83 -4.66
N PHE A 77 -3.72 18.61 -4.31
CA PHE A 77 -4.71 17.88 -5.10
C PHE A 77 -5.69 17.13 -4.20
N ASP A 78 -6.89 16.93 -4.73
CA ASP A 78 -8.00 16.25 -4.07
C ASP A 78 -8.13 14.84 -4.64
N LEU A 79 -8.03 13.84 -3.77
CA LEU A 79 -8.09 12.43 -4.13
C LEU A 79 -9.36 11.78 -3.55
N PRO A 80 -10.30 11.32 -4.40
CA PRO A 80 -11.45 10.55 -3.94
C PRO A 80 -11.01 9.24 -3.26
N VAL A 81 -11.68 8.90 -2.17
CA VAL A 81 -11.49 7.69 -1.38
C VAL A 81 -12.84 7.04 -1.07
N ASP A 82 -12.82 5.81 -0.58
CA ASP A 82 -14.04 5.10 -0.19
C ASP A 82 -14.82 5.85 0.90
N GLY A 83 -16.15 5.63 0.91
CA GLY A 83 -17.04 6.23 1.91
C GLY A 83 -17.53 7.65 1.57
N ASP A 84 -17.60 8.00 0.28
CA ASP A 84 -18.05 9.31 -0.23
C ASP A 84 -17.22 10.48 0.32
N ARG A 85 -15.89 10.31 0.26
CA ARG A 85 -14.91 11.22 0.86
C ARG A 85 -13.84 11.60 -0.14
N VAL A 86 -13.23 12.74 0.13
CA VAL A 86 -12.09 13.26 -0.63
C VAL A 86 -11.00 13.61 0.37
N ILE A 87 -9.80 13.11 0.15
CA ILE A 87 -8.62 13.55 0.92
C ILE A 87 -7.88 14.62 0.13
N ARG A 88 -7.56 15.74 0.78
CA ARG A 88 -6.68 16.77 0.20
C ARG A 88 -5.25 16.54 0.63
N LEU A 89 -4.37 16.52 -0.34
CA LEU A 89 -2.98 16.15 -0.17
C LEU A 89 -2.05 17.30 -0.55
N ASP A 90 -1.00 17.45 0.24
CA ASP A 90 0.21 18.20 -0.12
C ASP A 90 1.21 17.19 -0.70
N PRO A 91 1.52 17.23 -2.01
CA PRO A 91 2.46 16.31 -2.63
C PRO A 91 3.82 16.27 -1.94
N ALA A 92 4.30 17.40 -1.40
CA ALA A 92 5.59 17.47 -0.72
C ALA A 92 5.60 16.73 0.63
N LYS A 93 4.43 16.49 1.22
CA LYS A 93 4.25 15.72 2.47
C LYS A 93 3.68 14.32 2.23
N THR A 94 3.59 13.90 0.96
CA THR A 94 2.96 12.65 0.56
C THR A 94 3.94 11.77 -0.19
N ALA A 95 4.03 10.49 0.18
CA ALA A 95 4.83 9.50 -0.52
C ALA A 95 3.97 8.32 -0.99
N TYR A 96 4.36 7.72 -2.11
CA TYR A 96 3.75 6.47 -2.59
C TYR A 96 4.67 5.29 -2.32
N VAL A 97 4.38 4.53 -1.26
CA VAL A 97 5.16 3.39 -0.77
C VAL A 97 4.71 2.11 -1.48
N ILE A 98 5.58 1.56 -2.33
CA ILE A 98 5.32 0.37 -3.14
C ILE A 98 6.16 -0.78 -2.60
N VAL A 99 5.51 -1.81 -2.07
CA VAL A 99 6.15 -2.86 -1.28
C VAL A 99 6.37 -4.13 -2.09
N ASP A 100 7.62 -4.60 -2.14
CA ASP A 100 8.03 -5.94 -2.59
C ASP A 100 7.51 -6.39 -3.98
N MET A 101 7.36 -5.47 -4.93
CA MET A 101 6.99 -5.79 -6.32
C MET A 101 8.17 -6.40 -7.11
N GLN A 102 8.83 -7.39 -6.51
CA GLN A 102 10.09 -7.98 -6.95
C GLN A 102 9.90 -9.31 -7.68
N ASN A 103 10.88 -9.70 -8.49
CA ASN A 103 10.91 -10.97 -9.20
C ASN A 103 10.65 -12.17 -8.28
N PHE A 104 11.23 -12.21 -7.07
CA PHE A 104 11.02 -13.31 -6.13
C PHE A 104 9.54 -13.55 -5.77
N PHE A 105 8.74 -12.48 -5.72
CA PHE A 105 7.33 -12.57 -5.31
C PHE A 105 6.38 -12.74 -6.49
N LEU A 106 6.76 -12.26 -7.68
CA LEU A 106 5.85 -12.14 -8.83
C LEU A 106 6.25 -12.99 -10.03
N HIS A 107 7.55 -13.29 -10.22
CA HIS A 107 7.99 -14.01 -11.41
C HIS A 107 7.42 -15.44 -11.41
N PRO A 108 6.73 -15.87 -12.49
CA PRO A 108 6.04 -17.17 -12.53
C PRO A 108 6.93 -18.39 -12.24
N ASP A 109 8.22 -18.32 -12.61
CA ASP A 109 9.19 -19.38 -12.34
C ASP A 109 9.56 -19.52 -10.84
N LEU A 110 9.33 -18.47 -10.04
CA LEU A 110 9.68 -18.43 -8.62
C LEU A 110 8.44 -18.61 -7.73
N ARG A 111 7.33 -17.97 -8.09
CA ARG A 111 6.09 -17.99 -7.30
C ARG A 111 4.86 -17.78 -8.17
N ALA A 112 3.87 -18.67 -8.01
CA ALA A 112 2.56 -18.46 -8.61
C ALA A 112 1.78 -17.38 -7.84
N HIS A 113 1.75 -16.16 -8.37
CA HIS A 113 1.05 -15.02 -7.77
C HIS A 113 0.22 -14.22 -8.80
N PRO A 114 -0.81 -14.81 -9.44
CA PRO A 114 -1.57 -14.16 -10.51
C PRO A 114 -2.24 -12.84 -10.07
N LYS A 115 -2.75 -12.78 -8.82
CA LYS A 115 -3.32 -11.56 -8.26
C LYS A 115 -2.29 -10.44 -8.08
N GLY A 116 -1.03 -10.77 -7.76
CA GLY A 116 0.05 -9.79 -7.61
C GLY A 116 0.56 -9.31 -8.95
N LEU A 117 0.58 -10.18 -9.97
CA LEU A 117 0.84 -9.79 -11.35
C LEU A 117 -0.21 -8.81 -11.88
N ALA A 118 -1.48 -8.96 -11.49
CA ALA A 118 -2.54 -8.03 -11.86
C ALA A 118 -2.35 -6.62 -11.27
N CYS A 119 -1.55 -6.45 -10.21
CA CYS A 119 -1.23 -5.14 -9.63
C CYS A 119 -0.20 -4.35 -10.45
N VAL A 120 0.48 -4.97 -11.43
CA VAL A 120 1.50 -4.31 -12.25
C VAL A 120 0.90 -3.19 -13.10
N ASP A 121 -0.20 -3.45 -13.80
CA ASP A 121 -0.83 -2.44 -14.68
C ASP A 121 -1.36 -1.22 -13.91
N PRO A 122 -2.08 -1.39 -12.77
CA PRO A 122 -2.41 -0.28 -11.87
C PRO A 122 -1.18 0.57 -11.49
N LEU A 123 -0.08 -0.06 -11.07
CA LEU A 123 1.15 0.68 -10.72
C LEU A 123 1.77 1.42 -11.91
N LEU A 124 1.76 0.83 -13.10
CA LEU A 124 2.27 1.47 -14.32
C LEU A 124 1.51 2.77 -14.67
N THR A 125 0.28 2.93 -14.19
CA THR A 125 -0.52 4.14 -14.42
C THR A 125 -0.53 5.10 -13.22
N SER A 126 -0.62 4.60 -11.99
CA SER A 126 -0.71 5.42 -10.78
C SER A 126 0.63 6.07 -10.41
N VAL A 127 1.76 5.38 -10.64
CA VAL A 127 3.09 5.93 -10.34
C VAL A 127 3.39 7.17 -11.18
N PRO A 128 3.29 7.16 -12.53
CA PRO A 128 3.48 8.38 -13.31
C PRO A 128 2.50 9.50 -12.96
N ALA A 129 1.25 9.16 -12.65
CA ALA A 129 0.23 10.13 -12.25
C ALA A 129 0.63 10.88 -10.97
N LEU A 130 0.97 10.15 -9.91
CA LEU A 130 1.43 10.73 -8.64
C LEU A 130 2.77 11.47 -8.80
N ARG A 131 3.69 10.92 -9.58
CA ARG A 131 4.98 11.56 -9.91
C ARG A 131 4.77 12.92 -10.57
N SER A 132 3.77 13.05 -11.45
CA SER A 132 3.44 14.33 -12.12
C SER A 132 2.91 15.40 -11.18
N GLN A 133 2.29 14.99 -10.07
CA GLN A 133 1.83 15.86 -8.99
C GLN A 133 2.93 16.22 -7.98
N GLY A 134 4.11 15.61 -8.08
CA GLY A 134 5.23 15.82 -7.15
C GLY A 134 5.24 14.87 -5.94
N VAL A 135 4.34 13.88 -5.89
CA VAL A 135 4.39 12.80 -4.90
C VAL A 135 5.57 11.88 -5.24
N THR A 136 6.40 11.56 -4.25
CA THR A 136 7.59 10.72 -4.44
C THR A 136 7.25 9.24 -4.34
N PRO A 137 7.49 8.41 -5.37
CA PRO A 137 7.44 6.96 -5.25
C PRO A 137 8.64 6.42 -4.47
N LEU A 138 8.36 5.63 -3.44
CA LEU A 138 9.33 4.93 -2.61
C LEU A 138 9.17 3.42 -2.84
N TRP A 139 10.14 2.82 -3.50
CA TRP A 139 10.17 1.39 -3.81
C TRP A 139 10.81 0.64 -2.64
N VAL A 140 9.96 0.09 -1.76
CA VAL A 140 10.36 -0.49 -0.49
C VAL A 140 10.44 -2.01 -0.62
N ASN A 141 11.64 -2.49 -0.85
CA ASN A 141 11.89 -3.84 -1.34
C ASN A 141 12.87 -4.59 -0.46
N TRP A 142 12.72 -5.91 -0.37
CA TRP A 142 13.75 -6.75 0.23
C TRP A 142 15.10 -6.55 -0.46
N GLY A 143 16.14 -6.38 0.33
CA GLY A 143 17.51 -6.35 -0.17
C GLY A 143 18.47 -6.42 0.99
N LEU A 144 18.91 -7.62 1.30
CA LEU A 144 19.77 -7.88 2.44
C LEU A 144 21.24 -7.71 2.09
N THR A 145 21.99 -7.23 3.06
CA THR A 145 23.45 -7.32 3.11
C THR A 145 23.91 -8.51 3.97
N PRO A 146 25.17 -8.97 3.82
CA PRO A 146 25.72 -10.03 4.67
C PRO A 146 25.71 -9.70 6.17
N SER A 147 25.76 -8.42 6.56
CA SER A 147 25.67 -8.00 7.97
C SER A 147 24.23 -8.07 8.47
N GLU A 148 23.25 -7.59 7.70
CA GLU A 148 21.83 -7.64 8.08
C GLU A 148 21.33 -9.07 8.26
N LEU A 149 21.82 -10.01 7.43
CA LEU A 149 21.50 -11.43 7.51
C LEU A 149 21.80 -12.02 8.91
N GLN A 150 22.86 -11.57 9.57
CA GLN A 150 23.26 -12.03 10.91
C GLN A 150 22.34 -11.53 12.02
N THR A 151 21.48 -10.55 11.74
CA THR A 151 20.56 -9.94 12.71
C THR A 151 19.12 -10.43 12.57
N LEU A 152 18.81 -11.24 11.56
CA LEU A 152 17.45 -11.67 11.30
C LEU A 152 16.94 -12.57 12.44
N PRO A 153 15.71 -12.36 12.93
CA PRO A 153 15.15 -13.18 13.99
C PRO A 153 14.85 -14.61 13.50
N PRO A 154 14.94 -15.63 14.38
CA PRO A 154 14.74 -17.03 14.00
C PRO A 154 13.40 -17.32 13.32
N SER A 155 12.31 -16.68 13.75
CA SER A 155 10.98 -16.87 13.14
C SER A 155 10.94 -16.38 11.68
N LEU A 156 11.63 -15.28 11.38
CA LEU A 156 11.74 -14.77 10.02
C LEU A 156 12.61 -15.69 9.15
N LEU A 157 13.76 -16.13 9.67
CA LEU A 157 14.62 -17.10 8.98
C LEU A 157 13.84 -18.38 8.67
N ARG A 158 13.14 -18.94 9.65
CA ARG A 158 12.31 -20.14 9.49
C ARG A 158 11.24 -19.97 8.43
N GLY A 159 10.59 -18.80 8.35
CA GLY A 159 9.51 -18.52 7.40
C GLY A 159 9.97 -18.52 5.94
N PHE A 160 11.25 -18.22 5.68
CA PHE A 160 11.82 -18.13 4.33
C PHE A 160 12.76 -19.30 3.98
N SER A 161 13.05 -20.19 4.93
CA SER A 161 13.88 -21.39 4.73
C SER A 161 13.04 -22.62 4.40
N ARG A 162 13.62 -23.58 3.66
CA ARG A 162 13.06 -24.93 3.49
C ARG A 162 13.85 -25.94 4.33
N PRO A 163 13.21 -26.94 4.97
CA PRO A 163 13.92 -27.86 5.86
C PRO A 163 14.94 -28.77 5.17
N ASP A 164 14.89 -28.92 3.84
CA ASP A 164 15.55 -30.00 3.09
C ASP A 164 16.83 -29.59 2.35
N THR A 165 17.17 -28.30 2.32
CA THR A 165 18.33 -27.81 1.59
C THR A 165 19.11 -26.78 2.42
N SER A 166 20.38 -27.06 2.71
CA SER A 166 21.32 -26.19 3.43
C SER A 166 21.62 -24.85 2.73
N ARG A 167 20.91 -24.55 1.64
CA ARG A 167 20.98 -23.33 0.83
C ARG A 167 19.62 -22.65 0.66
N SER A 168 18.60 -23.03 1.42
CA SER A 168 17.26 -22.43 1.34
C SER A 168 17.02 -21.46 2.49
N GLY A 169 16.64 -20.24 2.13
CA GLY A 169 16.54 -19.13 3.06
C GLY A 169 17.35 -17.93 2.60
N PHE A 170 17.18 -16.82 3.29
CA PHE A 170 17.86 -15.56 2.97
C PHE A 170 19.37 -15.76 2.76
N GLY A 171 19.90 -15.20 1.68
CA GLY A 171 21.32 -15.32 1.32
C GLY A 171 21.76 -16.65 0.71
N GLY A 172 20.89 -17.67 0.69
CA GLY A 172 21.14 -18.94 0.02
C GLY A 172 21.10 -18.84 -1.50
N THR A 173 21.99 -19.57 -2.19
CA THR A 173 22.02 -19.60 -3.66
C THR A 173 20.78 -20.32 -4.21
N MET A 174 19.99 -19.60 -5.00
CA MET A 174 18.81 -20.13 -5.67
C MET A 174 19.21 -20.97 -6.89
N PRO A 175 18.38 -21.95 -7.30
CA PRO A 175 18.58 -22.66 -8.56
C PRO A 175 18.58 -21.72 -9.76
N GLY A 176 19.32 -22.05 -10.83
CA GLY A 176 19.39 -21.23 -12.04
C GLY A 176 20.24 -19.97 -11.86
N ASP A 177 19.88 -18.90 -12.56
CA ASP A 177 20.59 -17.62 -12.58
C ASP A 177 19.96 -16.55 -11.66
N TRP A 178 19.09 -16.97 -10.73
CA TRP A 178 18.35 -16.08 -9.84
C TRP A 178 19.20 -15.43 -8.75
N GLY A 179 20.43 -15.92 -8.53
CA GLY A 179 21.35 -15.37 -7.56
C GLY A 179 21.10 -15.81 -6.12
N LYS A 180 21.49 -14.99 -5.15
CA LYS A 180 21.24 -15.25 -3.72
C LYS A 180 19.89 -14.70 -3.27
N LEU A 181 19.13 -15.51 -2.53
CA LEU A 181 17.77 -15.17 -2.15
C LEU A 181 17.69 -13.84 -1.38
N LEU A 182 16.96 -12.88 -1.95
CA LEU A 182 16.63 -11.57 -1.41
C LEU A 182 17.83 -10.73 -0.95
N MET A 183 19.01 -10.96 -1.54
CA MET A 183 20.20 -10.14 -1.33
C MET A 183 20.24 -8.97 -2.32
N ARG A 184 20.86 -7.85 -1.93
CA ARG A 184 20.98 -6.65 -2.78
C ARG A 184 21.75 -6.98 -4.07
N GLY A 185 21.25 -6.48 -5.20
CA GLY A 185 21.88 -6.63 -6.52
C GLY A 185 21.69 -8.01 -7.17
N GLU A 186 20.90 -8.90 -6.58
CA GLU A 186 20.58 -10.19 -7.16
C GLU A 186 19.29 -10.10 -7.99
N LYS A 187 19.22 -10.85 -9.10
CA LYS A 187 18.10 -10.85 -10.06
C LYS A 187 16.73 -11.08 -9.41
N ASN A 188 16.66 -11.96 -8.41
CA ASN A 188 15.40 -12.22 -7.70
C ASN A 188 14.92 -11.02 -6.85
N SER A 189 15.81 -10.09 -6.49
CA SER A 189 15.52 -8.88 -5.72
C SER A 189 15.24 -7.65 -6.59
N GLU A 190 15.39 -7.74 -7.91
CA GLU A 190 14.99 -6.66 -8.83
C GLU A 190 13.45 -6.56 -8.89
N LEU A 191 12.95 -5.39 -9.31
CA LEU A 191 11.53 -5.22 -9.57
C LEU A 191 11.08 -6.13 -10.72
N TYR A 192 9.82 -6.53 -10.68
CA TYR A 192 9.27 -7.42 -11.69
C TYR A 192 9.01 -6.68 -13.00
N GLY A 193 9.61 -7.18 -14.09
CA GLY A 193 9.29 -6.82 -15.47
C GLY A 193 9.30 -5.29 -15.72
N PRO A 194 8.20 -4.70 -16.22
CA PRO A 194 8.16 -3.29 -16.60
C PRO A 194 8.30 -2.32 -15.41
N LEU A 195 8.08 -2.78 -14.17
CA LEU A 195 8.25 -1.95 -12.98
C LEU A 195 9.72 -1.57 -12.76
N GLN A 196 10.67 -2.43 -13.16
CA GLN A 196 12.09 -2.12 -13.09
C GLN A 196 12.45 -0.94 -14.00
N VAL A 197 11.92 -0.92 -15.23
CA VAL A 197 12.11 0.19 -16.19
C VAL A 197 11.48 1.48 -15.65
N LEU A 198 10.25 1.40 -15.14
CA LEU A 198 9.54 2.55 -14.56
C LEU A 198 10.31 3.18 -13.38
N TYR A 199 10.90 2.34 -12.53
CA TYR A 199 11.77 2.80 -11.44
C TYR A 199 13.04 3.46 -11.97
N GLU A 200 13.74 2.82 -12.92
CA GLU A 200 15.00 3.35 -13.47
C GLU A 200 14.82 4.71 -14.14
N GLU A 201 13.71 4.91 -14.85
CA GLU A 201 13.34 6.21 -15.41
C GLU A 201 13.12 7.27 -14.33
N GLY A 202 12.34 6.96 -13.29
CA GLY A 202 12.08 7.86 -12.18
C GLY A 202 13.33 8.18 -11.35
N ALA A 203 14.17 7.17 -11.11
CA ALA A 203 15.43 7.31 -10.38
C ALA A 203 16.44 8.17 -11.14
N LYS A 204 16.53 8.03 -12.46
CA LYS A 204 17.37 8.87 -13.32
C LYS A 204 16.97 10.35 -13.27
N GLU A 205 15.68 10.62 -13.07
CA GLU A 205 15.15 11.98 -12.88
C GLU A 205 15.22 12.47 -11.43
N GLY A 206 15.66 11.63 -10.49
CA GLY A 206 15.68 11.94 -9.06
C GLY A 206 14.28 12.02 -8.42
N LYS A 207 13.27 11.43 -9.06
CA LYS A 207 11.86 11.47 -8.63
C LYS A 207 11.42 10.24 -7.85
N ASP A 208 12.13 9.12 -8.00
CA ASP A 208 11.85 7.88 -7.31
C ASP A 208 13.04 7.50 -6.42
N GLN A 209 12.76 6.86 -5.28
CA GLN A 209 13.81 6.34 -4.40
C GLN A 209 13.63 4.86 -4.11
N TRP A 210 14.74 4.13 -4.01
CA TRP A 210 14.76 2.74 -3.58
C TRP A 210 15.09 2.65 -2.09
N VAL A 211 14.28 1.90 -1.35
CA VAL A 211 14.48 1.67 0.07
C VAL A 211 14.62 0.17 0.32
N HIS A 212 15.81 -0.26 0.73
CA HIS A 212 16.04 -1.66 1.12
C HIS A 212 15.48 -1.91 2.51
N LYS A 213 14.47 -2.79 2.61
CA LYS A 213 14.04 -3.34 3.89
C LYS A 213 14.67 -4.69 4.16
N ASN A 214 14.80 -4.98 5.45
CA ASN A 214 15.41 -6.21 5.98
C ASN A 214 14.49 -6.94 6.97
N ARG A 215 13.22 -6.54 7.05
CA ARG A 215 12.13 -7.18 7.79
C ARG A 215 10.87 -7.16 6.93
N MET A 216 9.80 -7.79 7.42
CA MET A 216 8.50 -7.82 6.75
C MET A 216 7.96 -6.40 6.55
N SER A 217 7.83 -5.63 7.64
CA SER A 217 7.51 -4.21 7.61
C SER A 217 8.71 -3.40 7.10
N GLY A 218 8.45 -2.46 6.18
CA GLY A 218 9.43 -1.49 5.71
C GLY A 218 9.89 -0.50 6.79
N ILE A 219 9.07 -0.32 7.84
CA ILE A 219 9.26 0.65 8.92
C ILE A 219 9.15 -0.01 10.31
N TRP A 220 9.68 -1.22 10.43
CA TRP A 220 9.60 -2.10 11.62
C TRP A 220 10.16 -1.53 12.94
N GLY A 221 10.76 -0.34 12.91
CA GLY A 221 11.31 0.32 14.08
C GLY A 221 11.99 1.65 13.72
N GLY A 222 12.27 2.45 14.76
CA GLY A 222 13.03 3.68 14.61
C GLY A 222 14.41 3.42 14.00
N GLN A 223 14.83 4.32 13.09
CA GLN A 223 16.07 4.21 12.32
C GLN A 223 16.10 3.07 11.28
N SER A 224 14.96 2.45 10.97
CA SER A 224 14.84 1.68 9.73
C SER A 224 15.05 2.60 8.52
N ALA A 225 15.46 2.04 7.38
CA ALA A 225 15.77 2.84 6.19
C ALA A 225 14.58 3.70 5.74
N LEU A 226 13.37 3.15 5.77
CA LEU A 226 12.15 3.90 5.42
C LEU A 226 11.85 5.00 6.44
N ASP A 227 12.00 4.73 7.74
CA ASP A 227 11.80 5.74 8.79
C ASP A 227 12.70 6.97 8.58
N LEU A 228 13.97 6.74 8.25
CA LEU A 228 14.93 7.82 8.01
C LEU A 228 14.56 8.64 6.76
N VAL A 229 14.24 7.98 5.65
CA VAL A 229 13.86 8.64 4.40
C VAL A 229 12.59 9.48 4.57
N LEU A 230 11.54 8.92 5.18
CA LEU A 230 10.28 9.62 5.39
C LEU A 230 10.45 10.86 6.29
N LYS A 231 11.26 10.75 7.35
CA LYS A 231 11.57 11.88 8.25
C LYS A 231 12.39 12.97 7.56
N GLU A 232 13.40 12.59 6.78
CA GLU A 232 14.22 13.53 6.01
C GLU A 232 13.38 14.33 5.01
N MET A 233 12.41 13.67 4.38
CA MET A 233 11.49 14.28 3.42
C MET A 233 10.33 15.05 4.07
N GLY A 234 10.12 14.93 5.38
CA GLY A 234 8.99 15.56 6.07
C GLY A 234 7.62 14.97 5.68
N ILE A 235 7.59 13.70 5.29
CA ILE A 235 6.36 13.02 4.87
C ILE A 235 5.43 12.81 6.07
N THR A 236 4.13 12.98 5.83
CA THR A 236 3.08 12.75 6.82
C THR A 236 1.98 11.82 6.32
N THR A 237 1.84 11.64 5.01
CA THR A 237 0.82 10.80 4.39
C THR A 237 1.45 9.76 3.47
N LEU A 238 1.03 8.50 3.59
CA LEU A 238 1.53 7.39 2.80
C LEU A 238 0.39 6.77 1.99
N LEU A 239 0.49 6.85 0.67
CA LEU A 239 -0.20 5.91 -0.20
C LEU A 239 0.58 4.60 -0.17
N VAL A 240 -0.09 3.45 0.00
CA VAL A 240 0.58 2.15 0.14
C VAL A 240 0.02 1.16 -0.88
N ALA A 241 0.91 0.44 -1.56
CA ALA A 241 0.58 -0.59 -2.53
C ALA A 241 1.60 -1.75 -2.48
N GLY A 242 1.32 -2.84 -3.19
CA GLY A 242 2.28 -3.92 -3.43
C GLY A 242 1.86 -5.28 -2.87
N VAL A 243 2.83 -6.12 -2.54
CA VAL A 243 2.60 -7.50 -2.07
C VAL A 243 3.46 -7.85 -0.86
N ASN A 244 3.11 -8.84 -0.04
CA ASN A 244 1.77 -9.39 0.12
C ASN A 244 0.92 -8.47 1.02
N ALA A 245 -0.36 -8.29 0.64
CA ALA A 245 -1.33 -7.40 1.29
C ALA A 245 -1.39 -7.59 2.82
N ASP A 246 -1.57 -8.83 3.27
CA ASP A 246 -1.76 -9.22 4.68
C ASP A 246 -0.45 -9.50 5.42
N GLN A 247 0.69 -9.16 4.81
CA GLN A 247 2.01 -9.42 5.36
C GLN A 247 2.88 -8.16 5.31
N CYS A 248 3.71 -7.98 4.28
CA CYS A 248 4.65 -6.85 4.19
C CYS A 248 3.91 -5.51 4.06
N VAL A 249 2.82 -5.48 3.29
CA VAL A 249 1.99 -4.28 3.11
C VAL A 249 1.32 -3.91 4.43
N LEU A 250 0.51 -4.82 5.00
CA LEU A 250 -0.16 -4.60 6.29
C LEU A 250 0.81 -4.28 7.42
N GLY A 251 1.94 -4.98 7.52
CA GLY A 251 2.96 -4.71 8.53
C GLY A 251 3.54 -3.31 8.40
N THR A 252 3.85 -2.88 7.17
CA THR A 252 4.34 -1.51 6.92
C THR A 252 3.28 -0.46 7.25
N MET A 253 2.01 -0.71 6.88
CA MET A 253 0.89 0.18 7.17
C MET A 253 0.65 0.35 8.67
N ILE A 254 0.61 -0.76 9.43
CA ILE A 254 0.33 -0.73 10.88
C ILE A 254 1.46 -0.01 11.62
N ASP A 255 2.72 -0.31 11.31
CA ASP A 255 3.85 0.35 11.96
C ASP A 255 3.87 1.86 11.62
N ALA A 256 3.60 2.24 10.37
CA ALA A 256 3.49 3.64 9.98
C ALA A 256 2.31 4.34 10.67
N TYR A 257 1.15 3.70 10.76
CA TYR A 257 0.01 4.22 11.51
C TYR A 257 0.37 4.51 12.97
N TYR A 258 1.07 3.59 13.65
CA TYR A 258 1.52 3.81 15.03
C TYR A 258 2.57 4.93 15.17
N LEU A 259 3.30 5.24 14.11
CA LEU A 259 4.22 6.37 14.04
C LEU A 259 3.52 7.70 13.71
N GLY A 260 2.21 7.68 13.43
CA GLY A 260 1.39 8.87 13.20
C GLY A 260 1.31 9.34 11.73
N TYR A 261 1.64 8.47 10.79
CA TYR A 261 1.39 8.70 9.36
C TYR A 261 -0.08 8.44 9.02
N ASP A 262 -0.65 9.25 8.13
CA ASP A 262 -1.98 8.99 7.57
C ASP A 262 -1.86 7.97 6.43
N ILE A 263 -2.60 6.87 6.51
CA ILE A 263 -2.47 5.72 5.60
C ILE A 263 -3.59 5.72 4.55
N VAL A 264 -3.21 5.54 3.29
CA VAL A 264 -4.12 5.39 2.16
C VAL A 264 -3.76 4.12 1.38
N LEU A 265 -4.60 3.09 1.45
CA LEU A 265 -4.37 1.85 0.70
C LEU A 265 -4.81 2.03 -0.76
N VAL A 266 -3.96 1.68 -1.72
CA VAL A 266 -4.32 1.58 -3.14
C VAL A 266 -4.70 0.14 -3.44
N SER A 267 -6.01 -0.13 -3.43
CA SER A 267 -6.56 -1.48 -3.29
C SER A 267 -6.32 -2.39 -4.50
N ASP A 268 -6.45 -1.86 -5.72
CA ASP A 268 -6.23 -2.57 -6.99
C ASP A 268 -4.74 -2.79 -7.30
N ALA A 269 -3.86 -1.97 -6.72
CA ALA A 269 -2.41 -2.12 -6.76
C ALA A 269 -1.85 -2.97 -5.59
N THR A 270 -2.71 -3.67 -4.85
CA THR A 270 -2.33 -4.49 -3.69
C THR A 270 -2.89 -5.91 -3.79
N ALA A 271 -2.09 -6.93 -3.47
CA ALA A 271 -2.56 -8.31 -3.51
C ALA A 271 -1.84 -9.24 -2.52
N THR A 272 -2.44 -10.39 -2.28
CA THR A 272 -1.82 -11.49 -1.53
C THR A 272 -2.08 -12.85 -2.16
N THR A 273 -1.21 -13.81 -1.84
CA THR A 273 -1.41 -15.25 -2.07
C THR A 273 -2.16 -15.96 -0.94
N SER A 274 -2.50 -15.25 0.13
CA SER A 274 -3.28 -15.84 1.22
C SER A 274 -4.66 -16.29 0.73
N PRO A 275 -5.31 -17.25 1.43
CA PRO A 275 -6.64 -17.70 1.09
C PRO A 275 -7.68 -16.58 1.07
N GLU A 276 -8.88 -16.91 0.59
CA GLU A 276 -10.05 -16.05 0.67
C GLU A 276 -10.22 -15.48 2.10
N GLY A 277 -10.53 -14.19 2.18
CA GLY A 277 -10.58 -13.41 3.41
C GLY A 277 -9.29 -12.63 3.71
N GLY A 278 -8.15 -13.03 3.14
CA GLY A 278 -6.86 -12.36 3.39
C GLY A 278 -6.82 -10.92 2.87
N MET A 279 -7.23 -10.69 1.62
CA MET A 279 -7.27 -9.34 1.04
C MET A 279 -8.42 -8.52 1.63
N GLU A 280 -9.58 -9.15 1.81
CA GLU A 280 -10.79 -8.53 2.34
C GLU A 280 -10.56 -7.98 3.75
N ASN A 281 -9.84 -8.72 4.60
CA ASN A 281 -9.47 -8.27 5.93
C ASN A 281 -8.56 -7.03 5.89
N VAL A 282 -7.59 -6.98 4.98
CA VAL A 282 -6.67 -5.85 4.85
C VAL A 282 -7.42 -4.61 4.41
N VAL A 283 -8.23 -4.70 3.35
CA VAL A 283 -9.02 -3.58 2.84
C VAL A 283 -10.00 -3.08 3.90
N TYR A 284 -10.68 -4.00 4.59
CA TYR A 284 -11.62 -3.67 5.66
C TYR A 284 -10.95 -2.85 6.77
N ASN A 285 -9.80 -3.30 7.28
CA ASN A 285 -9.12 -2.59 8.35
C ASN A 285 -8.44 -1.31 7.88
N ALA A 286 -7.96 -1.27 6.63
CA ALA A 286 -7.39 -0.06 6.03
C ALA A 286 -8.39 1.11 6.06
N GLY A 287 -9.60 0.92 5.52
CA GLY A 287 -10.62 1.97 5.50
C GLY A 287 -11.40 2.15 6.81
N GLY A 288 -11.53 1.09 7.61
CA GLY A 288 -12.31 1.12 8.85
C GLY A 288 -11.52 1.60 10.08
N SER A 289 -10.23 1.28 10.14
CA SER A 289 -9.42 1.44 11.35
C SER A 289 -8.16 2.28 11.16
N TYR A 290 -7.46 2.15 10.03
CA TYR A 290 -6.12 2.72 9.87
C TYR A 290 -6.05 4.00 9.03
N GLY A 291 -7.04 4.26 8.18
CA GLY A 291 -7.06 5.44 7.33
C GLY A 291 -8.08 5.32 6.20
N PHE A 292 -7.61 5.36 4.96
CA PHE A 292 -8.44 5.48 3.75
C PHE A 292 -8.11 4.40 2.72
N VAL A 293 -9.02 4.20 1.76
CA VAL A 293 -8.86 3.28 0.62
C VAL A 293 -9.19 4.03 -0.66
N THR A 294 -8.37 3.84 -1.69
CA THR A 294 -8.58 4.34 -3.06
C THR A 294 -8.16 3.28 -4.08
N ASP A 295 -8.17 3.64 -5.36
CA ASP A 295 -7.69 2.82 -6.47
C ASP A 295 -6.89 3.65 -7.49
N SER A 296 -6.22 2.95 -8.42
CA SER A 296 -5.38 3.58 -9.43
C SER A 296 -6.17 4.49 -10.39
N GLU A 297 -7.42 4.16 -10.69
CA GLU A 297 -8.27 4.96 -11.57
C GLU A 297 -8.58 6.34 -10.96
N ARG A 298 -8.97 6.38 -9.68
CA ARG A 298 -9.20 7.62 -8.94
C ARG A 298 -7.93 8.45 -8.83
N ILE A 299 -6.78 7.82 -8.61
CA ILE A 299 -5.47 8.50 -8.60
C ILE A 299 -5.18 9.16 -9.96
N VAL A 300 -5.34 8.42 -11.06
CA VAL A 300 -5.07 8.92 -12.41
C VAL A 300 -6.04 10.04 -12.79
N ALA A 301 -7.29 9.97 -12.36
CA ALA A 301 -8.27 11.03 -12.56
C ALA A 301 -7.91 12.30 -11.77
N ALA A 302 -7.57 12.16 -10.49
CA ALA A 302 -7.19 13.27 -9.61
C ALA A 302 -5.93 13.99 -10.12
N ALA A 303 -4.95 13.25 -10.65
CA ALA A 303 -3.71 13.83 -11.17
C ALA A 303 -3.88 14.63 -12.49
N LYS A 304 -5.05 14.61 -13.12
CA LYS A 304 -5.36 15.35 -14.36
C LYS A 304 -6.22 16.59 -14.14
N ALA A 305 -6.81 16.72 -12.94
CA ALA A 305 -7.67 17.84 -12.57
C ALA A 305 -6.84 19.10 -12.30
#